data_AF-A0A3E0GTD2-F1
#
_entry.id   AF-A0A3E0GTD2-F1
#
_cell.length_a   1.000
_cell.length_b   1.000
_cell.length_c   1.000
_cell.angle_alpha   90.00
_cell.angle_beta   90.00
_cell.angle_gamma   90.00
#
_symmetry.space_group_name_H-M   'P 1'
#
loop_
_entity.id
_entity.type
_entity.pdbx_description
1 polymer ?
#
loop_
_entity_poly.entity_id
_entity_poly.type
_entity_poly.pdbx_seq_one_letter_code
_entity_poly.pdbx_strand_id
1 'polypeptide(L)'
;MRYAALRRSVMLPMVAVAGLVVFCAGGAAAATVQPHATTYNVKDFGAKADGKTNNAPAIDKAIVAANKAGGGTVEFPAGTYLSAGTVHLKSNVTVQLDAGSTITGASSGYDAPESNPNDKYQDFGHSHFHDAMFFGDSVDNVKFIGSGTIDGGGHLITGNPKSGQADKIISLTRCTNLTLSGITLKRGGHFGALINGCDHVVSDHLTISTASDRDGWNIISTTNVTITNINDAANDDALVFKSDWALGKTLPNGHVTVTNAKLSAGCCNALMFGSETCGDFTDYQFSHITITGAGKSGLGLVSMDGAHISNVHYDDITMSNTQSPIMEKIGTRKRCGGSPGIGSISDIHYSNITGTKAGKFSPTLWGQSGHLVSNITFDNVHLDLPGGSGSVSSGVPSDNGDYNPNSIGKRPAYGFYLHNVSGISFSNSGFTFDNSDARPAIIVNNGSGLTFDNVTAQAGSASYDVGFQTVNGYCLTGGTKLRVNATGSTQKCGS
;
A
#
# COMPACT_ATOMS: atom_id res chain seq x y z
N MET A 1 50.70 -70.70 -44.26
CA MET A 1 51.43 -70.60 -42.98
C MET A 1 50.48 -70.01 -41.93
N ARG A 2 50.57 -70.50 -40.70
CA ARG A 2 49.64 -70.27 -39.56
C ARG A 2 49.51 -68.79 -39.16
N TYR A 3 48.36 -68.38 -38.60
CA TYR A 3 48.20 -67.88 -37.21
C TYR A 3 46.70 -67.67 -36.87
N ALA A 4 46.34 -67.90 -35.60
CA ALA A 4 44.99 -67.97 -35.05
C ALA A 4 44.55 -66.68 -34.33
N ALA A 5 43.24 -66.45 -34.18
CA ALA A 5 42.67 -65.65 -33.10
C ALA A 5 41.18 -66.00 -32.83
N LEU A 6 40.85 -66.23 -31.55
CA LEU A 6 39.51 -66.52 -31.00
C LEU A 6 38.58 -65.30 -31.00
N ARG A 7 37.27 -65.51 -31.12
CA ARG A 7 36.21 -64.59 -30.64
C ARG A 7 35.16 -65.35 -29.82
N ARG A 8 34.85 -64.82 -28.64
CA ARG A 8 33.84 -65.32 -27.68
C ARG A 8 32.47 -64.67 -27.96
N SER A 9 31.41 -65.47 -27.83
CA SER A 9 30.00 -65.09 -27.87
C SER A 9 29.48 -64.68 -26.48
N VAL A 10 28.54 -63.73 -26.43
CA VAL A 10 27.73 -63.40 -25.23
C VAL A 10 26.26 -63.26 -25.66
N MET A 11 25.38 -63.94 -24.93
CA MET A 11 23.91 -63.93 -25.06
C MET A 11 23.28 -62.67 -24.43
N LEU A 12 22.14 -62.22 -24.97
CA LEU A 12 21.23 -61.23 -24.38
C LEU A 12 19.92 -61.91 -23.93
N PRO A 13 19.30 -61.54 -22.79
CA PRO A 13 18.06 -62.15 -22.30
C PRO A 13 16.78 -61.41 -22.77
N MET A 14 15.70 -62.18 -22.90
CA MET A 14 14.32 -61.75 -23.14
C MET A 14 13.72 -61.00 -21.93
N VAL A 15 12.88 -59.98 -22.20
CA VAL A 15 12.00 -59.34 -21.22
C VAL A 15 10.54 -59.67 -21.57
N ALA A 16 9.78 -60.12 -20.56
CA ALA A 16 8.38 -60.48 -20.64
C ALA A 16 7.45 -59.25 -20.54
N VAL A 17 6.37 -59.24 -21.32
CA VAL A 17 5.30 -58.23 -21.29
C VAL A 17 4.15 -58.76 -20.43
N ALA A 18 3.82 -58.07 -19.33
CA ALA A 18 2.65 -58.36 -18.51
C ALA A 18 1.52 -57.36 -18.87
N GLY A 19 0.35 -57.88 -19.25
CA GLY A 19 -0.85 -57.09 -19.53
C GLY A 19 -1.54 -56.64 -18.25
N LEU A 20 -1.85 -55.35 -18.15
CA LEU A 20 -2.64 -54.77 -17.07
C LEU A 20 -4.09 -54.62 -17.54
N VAL A 21 -5.01 -55.34 -16.89
CA VAL A 21 -6.46 -55.18 -17.07
C VAL A 21 -6.91 -53.99 -16.22
N VAL A 22 -7.42 -52.94 -16.87
CA VAL A 22 -7.99 -51.76 -16.19
C VAL A 22 -9.45 -52.06 -15.85
N PHE A 23 -9.75 -52.21 -14.56
CA PHE A 23 -11.12 -52.15 -14.04
C PHE A 23 -11.52 -50.68 -13.90
N CYS A 24 -12.41 -50.20 -14.77
CA CYS A 24 -13.09 -48.91 -14.60
C CYS A 24 -14.17 -49.06 -13.52
N ALA A 25 -13.82 -48.80 -12.26
CA ALA A 25 -14.81 -48.55 -11.22
C ALA A 25 -15.33 -47.11 -11.38
N GLY A 26 -16.53 -46.96 -11.93
CA GLY A 26 -17.25 -45.70 -11.97
C GLY A 26 -17.67 -45.28 -10.56
N GLY A 27 -16.78 -44.58 -9.87
CA GLY A 27 -17.12 -43.81 -8.67
C GLY A 27 -17.78 -42.51 -9.11
N ALA A 28 -19.11 -42.39 -8.93
CA ALA A 28 -19.76 -41.11 -8.97
C ALA A 28 -19.09 -40.21 -7.92
N ALA A 29 -18.41 -39.15 -8.36
CA ALA A 29 -17.95 -38.09 -7.46
C ALA A 29 -19.20 -37.51 -6.80
N ALA A 30 -19.44 -37.87 -5.55
CA ALA A 30 -20.44 -37.22 -4.73
C ALA A 30 -20.06 -35.74 -4.71
N ALA A 31 -20.89 -34.89 -5.33
CA ALA A 31 -20.80 -33.46 -5.13
C ALA A 31 -20.87 -33.24 -3.62
N THR A 32 -19.75 -32.87 -3.01
CA THR A 32 -19.73 -32.41 -1.64
C THR A 32 -20.58 -31.15 -1.63
N VAL A 33 -21.83 -31.27 -1.21
CA VAL A 33 -22.65 -30.13 -0.81
C VAL A 33 -21.79 -29.42 0.22
N GLN A 34 -21.23 -28.25 -0.14
CA GLN A 34 -20.62 -27.38 0.86
C GLN A 34 -21.72 -27.15 1.91
N PRO A 35 -21.54 -27.60 3.15
CA PRO A 35 -22.55 -27.36 4.16
C PRO A 35 -22.77 -25.85 4.20
N HIS A 36 -24.03 -25.43 4.10
CA HIS A 36 -24.40 -24.04 4.37
C HIS A 36 -23.73 -23.64 5.67
N ALA A 37 -22.85 -22.64 5.64
CA ALA A 37 -22.12 -22.23 6.84
C ALA A 37 -23.13 -21.95 7.94
N THR A 38 -23.03 -22.67 9.06
CA THR A 38 -23.97 -22.53 10.18
C THR A 38 -23.95 -21.09 10.65
N THR A 39 -25.13 -20.48 10.78
CA THR A 39 -25.29 -19.12 11.30
C THR A 39 -25.39 -19.14 12.82
N TYR A 40 -24.62 -18.27 13.47
CA TYR A 40 -24.54 -18.03 14.90
C TYR A 40 -24.97 -16.59 15.16
N ASN A 41 -26.27 -16.38 15.35
CA ASN A 41 -26.80 -15.07 15.63
C ASN A 41 -26.33 -14.59 17.01
N VAL A 42 -25.68 -13.44 17.08
CA VAL A 42 -25.11 -12.94 18.36
C VAL A 42 -26.15 -12.78 19.47
N LYS A 43 -27.44 -12.59 19.13
CA LYS A 43 -28.53 -12.48 20.11
C LYS A 43 -28.78 -13.79 20.85
N ASP A 44 -28.57 -14.93 20.21
CA ASP A 44 -28.67 -16.25 20.84
C ASP A 44 -27.57 -16.50 21.88
N PHE A 45 -26.48 -15.72 21.80
CA PHE A 45 -25.37 -15.72 22.75
C PHE A 45 -25.49 -14.63 23.82
N GLY A 46 -26.62 -13.91 23.84
CA GLY A 46 -26.96 -12.90 24.85
C GLY A 46 -26.65 -11.47 24.44
N ALA A 47 -26.28 -11.21 23.18
CA ALA A 47 -26.09 -9.85 22.70
C ALA A 47 -27.42 -9.08 22.67
N LYS A 48 -27.37 -7.79 23.03
CA LYS A 48 -28.49 -6.86 22.99
C LYS A 48 -28.13 -5.66 22.12
N ALA A 49 -28.95 -5.43 21.10
CA ALA A 49 -28.79 -4.36 20.14
C ALA A 49 -29.35 -3.01 20.66
N ASP A 50 -29.05 -2.66 21.91
CA ASP A 50 -29.59 -1.49 22.62
C ASP A 50 -28.61 -0.30 22.72
N GLY A 51 -27.40 -0.46 22.15
CA GLY A 51 -26.31 0.51 22.21
C GLY A 51 -25.71 0.73 23.59
N LYS A 52 -26.02 -0.10 24.59
CA LYS A 52 -25.66 0.11 26.00
C LYS A 52 -25.07 -1.13 26.67
N THR A 53 -25.62 -2.30 26.37
CA THR A 53 -25.15 -3.57 26.91
C THR A 53 -23.79 -3.88 26.32
N ASN A 54 -22.81 -4.28 27.15
CA ASN A 54 -21.54 -4.76 26.63
C ASN A 54 -21.73 -6.11 25.94
N ASN A 55 -21.57 -6.13 24.62
CA ASN A 55 -21.79 -7.30 23.78
C ASN A 55 -20.50 -8.09 23.51
N ALA A 56 -19.31 -7.58 23.84
CA ALA A 56 -18.05 -8.29 23.55
C ALA A 56 -18.06 -9.75 24.04
N PRO A 57 -18.51 -10.07 25.28
CA PRO A 57 -18.56 -11.47 25.73
C PRO A 57 -19.56 -12.35 24.98
N ALA A 58 -20.66 -11.78 24.46
CA ALA A 58 -21.63 -12.53 23.66
C ALA A 58 -21.08 -12.80 22.25
N ILE A 59 -20.37 -11.82 21.67
CA ILE A 59 -19.71 -11.93 20.38
C ILE A 59 -18.62 -13.01 20.45
N ASP A 60 -17.75 -12.99 21.46
CA ASP A 60 -16.72 -14.02 21.63
C ASP A 60 -17.31 -15.43 21.76
N LYS A 61 -18.42 -15.59 22.49
CA LYS A 61 -19.09 -16.89 22.60
C LYS A 61 -19.61 -17.38 21.25
N ALA A 62 -20.16 -16.49 20.42
CA ALA A 62 -20.60 -16.84 19.08
C ALA A 62 -19.42 -17.24 18.18
N ILE A 63 -18.31 -16.50 18.23
CA ILE A 63 -17.06 -16.82 17.51
C ILE A 63 -16.49 -18.17 17.94
N VAL A 64 -16.40 -18.42 19.25
CA VAL A 64 -15.93 -19.69 19.81
C VAL A 64 -16.85 -20.84 19.37
N ALA A 65 -18.16 -20.65 19.38
CA ALA A 65 -19.11 -21.67 18.96
C ALA A 65 -18.98 -21.99 17.46
N ALA A 66 -18.88 -20.96 16.62
CA ALA A 66 -18.66 -21.11 15.18
C ALA A 66 -17.36 -21.84 14.88
N ASN A 67 -16.24 -21.40 15.46
CA ASN A 67 -14.94 -22.04 15.27
C ASN A 67 -14.94 -23.50 15.76
N LYS A 68 -15.53 -23.79 16.93
CA LYS A 68 -15.61 -25.16 17.48
C LYS A 68 -16.42 -26.11 16.59
N ALA A 69 -17.36 -25.59 15.80
CA ALA A 69 -18.13 -26.37 14.84
C ALA A 69 -17.41 -26.57 13.49
N GLY A 70 -16.17 -26.12 13.35
CA GLY A 70 -15.40 -26.19 12.10
C GLY A 70 -15.52 -24.94 11.22
N GLY A 71 -16.23 -23.91 11.70
CA GLY A 71 -16.45 -22.64 11.02
C GLY A 71 -17.92 -22.25 10.99
N GLY A 72 -18.18 -20.98 10.67
CA GLY A 72 -19.54 -20.47 10.58
C GLY A 72 -19.63 -18.96 10.47
N THR A 73 -20.85 -18.48 10.28
CA THR A 73 -21.18 -17.07 10.20
C THR A 73 -21.67 -16.57 11.55
N VAL A 74 -20.93 -15.67 12.19
CA VAL A 74 -21.38 -14.89 13.34
C VAL A 74 -22.16 -13.69 12.81
N GLU A 75 -23.49 -13.76 12.91
CA GLU A 75 -24.42 -12.80 12.32
C GLU A 75 -24.80 -11.70 13.32
N PHE A 76 -24.72 -10.45 12.87
CA PHE A 76 -25.20 -9.26 13.55
C PHE A 76 -26.42 -8.70 12.81
N PRO A 77 -27.65 -9.01 13.28
CA PRO A 77 -28.85 -8.37 12.75
C PRO A 77 -28.86 -6.87 13.00
N ALA A 78 -29.76 -6.15 12.34
CA ALA A 78 -29.96 -4.71 12.55
C ALA A 78 -30.05 -4.30 14.04
N GLY A 79 -29.47 -3.15 14.35
CA GLY A 79 -29.39 -2.55 15.67
C GLY A 79 -27.96 -2.21 16.11
N THR A 80 -27.83 -1.57 17.27
CA THR A 80 -26.55 -1.05 17.77
C THR A 80 -26.02 -1.91 18.90
N TYR A 81 -24.81 -2.47 18.75
CA TYR A 81 -24.15 -3.32 19.72
C TYR A 81 -22.94 -2.60 20.29
N LEU A 82 -23.01 -2.14 21.54
CA LEU A 82 -21.83 -1.63 22.23
C LEU A 82 -20.86 -2.79 22.48
N SER A 83 -19.60 -2.65 22.06
CA SER A 83 -18.51 -3.58 22.34
C SER A 83 -17.50 -2.90 23.28
N ALA A 84 -17.58 -3.21 24.57
CA ALA A 84 -16.64 -2.75 25.59
C ALA A 84 -15.68 -3.89 25.94
N GLY A 85 -14.86 -4.27 24.97
CA GLY A 85 -13.93 -5.39 25.05
C GLY A 85 -13.32 -5.71 23.70
N THR A 86 -12.08 -6.23 23.73
CA THR A 86 -11.44 -6.83 22.55
C THR A 86 -12.16 -8.12 22.22
N VAL A 87 -12.63 -8.24 20.98
CA VAL A 87 -13.20 -9.47 20.44
C VAL A 87 -12.10 -10.28 19.78
N HIS A 88 -11.94 -11.55 20.17
CA HIS A 88 -10.84 -12.41 19.72
C HIS A 88 -11.27 -13.29 18.55
N LEU A 89 -10.79 -12.95 17.35
CA LEU A 89 -11.04 -13.68 16.13
C LEU A 89 -10.43 -15.09 16.18
N LYS A 90 -11.08 -16.02 15.50
CA LYS A 90 -10.64 -17.40 15.32
C LYS A 90 -10.78 -17.82 13.86
N SER A 91 -10.00 -18.80 13.44
CA SER A 91 -10.05 -19.30 12.06
C SER A 91 -11.44 -19.80 11.66
N ASN A 92 -11.75 -19.73 10.37
CA ASN A 92 -13.00 -20.18 9.74
C ASN A 92 -14.26 -19.43 10.20
N VAL A 93 -14.11 -18.19 10.68
CA VAL A 93 -15.22 -17.37 11.15
C VAL A 93 -15.51 -16.24 10.18
N THR A 94 -16.78 -16.12 9.81
CA THR A 94 -17.32 -14.98 9.07
C THR A 94 -18.11 -14.08 10.01
N VAL A 95 -17.63 -12.86 10.26
CA VAL A 95 -18.38 -11.79 10.93
C VAL A 95 -19.27 -11.12 9.89
N GLN A 96 -20.57 -11.38 9.94
CA GLN A 96 -21.54 -10.77 9.01
C GLN A 96 -22.30 -9.65 9.69
N LEU A 97 -22.20 -8.44 9.15
CA LEU A 97 -22.92 -7.26 9.58
C LEU A 97 -24.09 -6.98 8.63
N ASP A 98 -25.30 -7.30 9.06
CA ASP A 98 -26.50 -7.04 8.25
C ASP A 98 -26.74 -5.54 8.06
N ALA A 99 -27.53 -5.18 7.06
CA ALA A 99 -27.97 -3.80 6.84
C ALA A 99 -28.60 -3.23 8.12
N GLY A 100 -28.13 -2.04 8.53
CA GLY A 100 -28.60 -1.38 9.76
C GLY A 100 -27.99 -1.92 11.05
N SER A 101 -27.04 -2.86 11.00
CA SER A 101 -26.25 -3.24 12.17
C SER A 101 -25.10 -2.25 12.38
N THR A 102 -24.81 -1.96 13.65
CA THR A 102 -23.64 -1.16 14.05
C THR A 102 -23.00 -1.76 15.28
N ILE A 103 -21.73 -2.15 15.19
CA ILE A 103 -20.91 -2.48 16.35
C ILE A 103 -20.18 -1.21 16.75
N THR A 104 -20.46 -0.65 17.93
CA THR A 104 -19.83 0.59 18.41
C THR A 104 -18.83 0.32 19.52
N GLY A 105 -17.63 0.89 19.44
CA GLY A 105 -16.61 0.81 20.48
C GLY A 105 -16.99 1.58 21.76
N ALA A 106 -16.33 1.25 22.86
CA ALA A 106 -16.37 1.96 24.14
C ALA A 106 -15.05 2.68 24.43
N SER A 107 -15.00 3.48 25.49
CA SER A 107 -13.78 4.16 25.97
C SER A 107 -12.84 3.28 26.80
N SER A 108 -13.34 2.14 27.29
CA SER A 108 -12.53 1.16 28.00
C SER A 108 -13.11 -0.26 27.90
N GLY A 109 -12.31 -1.24 28.31
CA GLY A 109 -12.67 -2.66 28.37
C GLY A 109 -11.80 -3.56 27.50
N TYR A 110 -10.94 -2.98 26.66
CA TYR A 110 -10.06 -3.69 25.72
C TYR A 110 -8.85 -4.33 26.41
N ASP A 111 -8.22 -5.25 25.71
CA ASP A 111 -6.97 -5.86 26.13
C ASP A 111 -5.88 -4.79 26.31
N ALA A 112 -4.93 -5.08 27.19
CA ALA A 112 -3.75 -4.25 27.32
C ALA A 112 -2.83 -4.44 26.10
N PRO A 113 -2.15 -3.37 25.63
CA PRO A 113 -1.09 -3.52 24.64
C PRO A 113 -0.03 -4.48 25.18
N GLU A 114 0.29 -5.50 24.40
CA GLU A 114 1.25 -6.55 24.76
C GLU A 114 2.69 -6.03 24.72
N SER A 115 3.62 -6.65 25.45
CA SER A 115 5.03 -6.25 25.33
C SER A 115 5.58 -6.64 23.95
N ASN A 116 6.24 -5.70 23.26
CA ASN A 116 6.95 -5.96 22.01
C ASN A 116 8.42 -5.51 22.13
N PRO A 117 9.40 -6.44 22.06
CA PRO A 117 10.83 -6.09 22.13
C PRO A 117 11.34 -5.28 20.93
N ASN A 118 10.53 -5.11 19.90
CA ASN A 118 10.85 -4.41 18.66
C ASN A 118 10.22 -3.00 18.57
N ASP A 119 9.59 -2.51 19.64
CA ASP A 119 8.86 -1.23 19.69
C ASP A 119 9.67 -0.01 19.23
N LYS A 120 10.98 -0.01 19.46
CA LYS A 120 11.91 1.06 19.05
C LYS A 120 11.97 1.31 17.54
N TYR A 121 11.49 0.37 16.71
CA TYR A 121 11.63 0.44 15.25
C TYR A 121 10.44 1.07 14.52
N GLN A 122 9.30 1.21 15.17
CA GLN A 122 8.09 1.80 14.57
C GLN A 122 7.34 2.61 15.64
N ASP A 123 6.18 3.16 15.31
CA ASP A 123 5.35 3.82 16.33
C ASP A 123 4.63 2.79 17.22
N PHE A 124 3.92 3.29 18.24
CA PHE A 124 3.22 2.44 19.20
C PHE A 124 2.12 1.61 18.54
N GLY A 125 1.28 2.23 17.69
CA GLY A 125 0.16 1.54 17.06
C GLY A 125 0.60 0.40 16.14
N HIS A 126 1.77 0.53 15.51
CA HIS A 126 2.39 -0.55 14.72
C HIS A 126 3.11 -1.62 15.55
N SER A 127 3.39 -1.35 16.84
CA SER A 127 4.14 -2.25 17.71
C SER A 127 3.28 -3.15 18.58
N HIS A 128 2.04 -2.75 18.85
CA HIS A 128 1.12 -3.44 19.74
C HIS A 128 -0.15 -3.78 18.98
N PHE A 129 -0.66 -5.00 19.11
CA PHE A 129 -1.74 -5.52 18.28
C PHE A 129 -3.02 -5.80 19.07
N HIS A 130 -2.94 -6.13 20.36
CA HIS A 130 -4.07 -6.64 21.14
C HIS A 130 -5.10 -5.56 21.50
N ASP A 131 -4.68 -4.31 21.58
CA ASP A 131 -5.44 -3.11 21.92
C ASP A 131 -6.35 -2.64 20.76
N ALA A 132 -7.24 -3.52 20.31
CA ALA A 132 -8.17 -3.28 19.21
C ALA A 132 -9.60 -3.74 19.53
N MET A 133 -10.59 -3.27 18.78
CA MET A 133 -11.96 -3.80 18.90
C MET A 133 -12.04 -5.26 18.46
N PHE A 134 -11.38 -5.60 17.36
CA PHE A 134 -11.23 -6.97 16.85
C PHE A 134 -9.76 -7.29 16.69
N PHE A 135 -9.30 -8.33 17.37
CA PHE A 135 -7.93 -8.80 17.30
C PHE A 135 -7.86 -10.25 16.86
N GLY A 136 -6.88 -10.58 16.03
CA GLY A 136 -6.54 -11.96 15.69
C GLY A 136 -5.08 -12.12 15.33
N ASP A 137 -4.50 -13.24 15.75
CA ASP A 137 -3.13 -13.60 15.44
C ASP A 137 -3.05 -15.05 14.97
N SER A 138 -2.34 -15.28 13.85
CA SER A 138 -2.19 -16.62 13.25
C SER A 138 -3.54 -17.29 12.94
N VAL A 139 -4.50 -16.50 12.44
CA VAL A 139 -5.85 -16.96 12.06
C VAL A 139 -5.95 -17.18 10.55
N ASP A 140 -6.79 -18.13 10.14
CA ASP A 140 -7.01 -18.48 8.74
C ASP A 140 -8.49 -18.41 8.38
N ASN A 141 -8.82 -17.97 7.16
CA ASN A 141 -10.19 -17.92 6.64
C ASN A 141 -11.12 -17.10 7.55
N VAL A 142 -10.75 -15.84 7.77
CA VAL A 142 -11.54 -14.86 8.54
C VAL A 142 -12.17 -13.87 7.58
N LYS A 143 -13.46 -13.58 7.78
CA LYS A 143 -14.19 -12.66 6.90
C LYS A 143 -14.97 -11.64 7.71
N PHE A 144 -14.99 -10.40 7.24
CA PHE A 144 -15.96 -9.39 7.64
C PHE A 144 -16.75 -9.00 6.39
N ILE A 145 -18.04 -9.26 6.41
CA ILE A 145 -18.93 -9.09 5.24
C ILE A 145 -20.25 -8.42 5.63
N GLY A 146 -21.02 -8.03 4.62
CA GLY A 146 -22.35 -7.46 4.77
C GLY A 146 -22.34 -5.98 4.40
N SER A 147 -23.22 -5.19 5.03
CA SER A 147 -23.37 -3.76 4.75
C SER A 147 -23.58 -2.92 6.01
N GLY A 148 -23.31 -3.50 7.18
CA GLY A 148 -23.33 -2.79 8.45
C GLY A 148 -22.03 -2.04 8.75
N THR A 149 -21.96 -1.46 9.93
CA THR A 149 -20.85 -0.58 10.35
C THR A 149 -20.14 -1.13 11.58
N ILE A 150 -18.81 -1.06 11.58
CA ILE A 150 -18.00 -1.11 12.81
C ILE A 150 -17.49 0.31 13.06
N ASP A 151 -17.90 0.88 14.18
CA ASP A 151 -17.64 2.27 14.53
C ASP A 151 -16.84 2.32 15.84
N GLY A 152 -15.67 2.93 15.88
CA GLY A 152 -14.89 3.08 17.12
C GLY A 152 -15.56 4.00 18.16
N GLY A 153 -16.73 4.58 17.85
CA GLY A 153 -17.53 5.37 18.78
C GLY A 153 -16.97 6.77 19.03
N GLY A 154 -15.82 7.12 18.43
CA GLY A 154 -15.02 8.29 18.79
C GLY A 154 -14.29 8.11 20.12
N HIS A 155 -14.06 6.86 20.53
CA HIS A 155 -13.46 6.52 21.83
C HIS A 155 -12.05 5.92 21.70
N LEU A 156 -11.69 5.46 20.52
CA LEU A 156 -10.38 4.86 20.25
C LEU A 156 -9.29 5.95 20.25
N ILE A 157 -8.12 5.60 20.78
CA ILE A 157 -7.04 6.55 21.05
C ILE A 157 -6.26 6.85 19.76
N THR A 158 -6.02 8.12 19.46
CA THR A 158 -5.06 8.57 18.45
C THR A 158 -3.69 8.78 19.11
N GLY A 159 -2.98 7.70 19.44
CA GLY A 159 -1.70 7.78 20.16
C GLY A 159 -1.39 6.47 20.87
N ASN A 160 -0.81 6.57 22.08
CA ASN A 160 -0.39 5.40 22.85
C ASN A 160 -1.46 5.06 23.90
N PRO A 161 -2.36 4.09 23.66
CA PRO A 161 -3.38 3.69 24.63
C PRO A 161 -2.78 3.11 25.91
N LYS A 162 -3.48 3.32 27.02
CA LYS A 162 -3.22 2.62 28.30
C LYS A 162 -3.97 1.29 28.32
N SER A 163 -3.63 0.42 29.26
CA SER A 163 -4.41 -0.80 29.55
C SER A 163 -5.91 -0.48 29.68
N GLY A 164 -6.73 -1.27 28.98
CA GLY A 164 -8.17 -1.06 28.90
C GLY A 164 -8.62 -0.20 27.71
N GLN A 165 -7.73 0.51 27.03
CA GLN A 165 -8.04 1.34 25.86
C GLN A 165 -7.62 0.64 24.56
N ALA A 166 -8.26 1.00 23.45
CA ALA A 166 -7.89 0.53 22.11
C ALA A 166 -7.60 1.72 21.20
N ASP A 167 -6.82 1.48 20.16
CA ASP A 167 -6.41 2.47 19.16
C ASP A 167 -6.72 2.02 17.72
N LYS A 168 -7.32 0.83 17.54
CA LYS A 168 -7.67 0.26 16.23
C LYS A 168 -9.04 -0.40 16.24
N ILE A 169 -9.72 -0.41 15.09
CA ILE A 169 -10.92 -1.22 14.93
C ILE A 169 -10.53 -2.67 14.66
N ILE A 170 -9.77 -2.93 13.60
CA ILE A 170 -9.31 -4.28 13.24
C ILE A 170 -7.78 -4.35 13.32
N SER A 171 -7.28 -5.34 14.05
CA SER A 171 -5.86 -5.66 14.19
C SER A 171 -5.65 -7.15 13.90
N LEU A 172 -5.00 -7.46 12.80
CA LEU A 172 -4.71 -8.83 12.39
C LEU A 172 -3.23 -9.02 12.10
N THR A 173 -2.65 -10.07 12.67
CA THR A 173 -1.26 -10.47 12.45
C THR A 173 -1.16 -11.91 11.96
N ARG A 174 -0.21 -12.19 11.07
CA ARG A 174 0.15 -13.56 10.63
C ARG A 174 -1.04 -14.36 10.07
N CYS A 175 -1.98 -13.69 9.42
CA CYS A 175 -3.24 -14.28 8.98
C CYS A 175 -3.19 -14.81 7.55
N THR A 176 -4.09 -15.73 7.20
CA THR A 176 -4.27 -16.21 5.82
C THR A 176 -5.75 -16.16 5.43
N ASN A 177 -6.05 -15.90 4.15
CA ASN A 177 -7.41 -15.89 3.61
C ASN A 177 -8.33 -14.89 4.35
N LEU A 178 -7.96 -13.62 4.37
CA LEU A 178 -8.76 -12.54 4.95
C LEU A 178 -9.71 -11.95 3.91
N THR A 179 -10.98 -11.72 4.28
CA THR A 179 -11.92 -10.90 3.50
C THR A 179 -12.43 -9.72 4.31
N LEU A 180 -12.31 -8.48 3.80
CA LEU A 180 -12.96 -7.28 4.34
C LEU A 180 -13.81 -6.64 3.24
N SER A 181 -15.12 -6.91 3.21
CA SER A 181 -15.96 -6.56 2.06
C SER A 181 -17.33 -6.00 2.45
N GLY A 182 -17.78 -4.96 1.74
CA GLY A 182 -19.11 -4.33 1.86
C GLY A 182 -19.38 -3.53 3.15
N ILE A 183 -18.62 -3.77 4.22
CA ILE A 183 -18.80 -3.12 5.51
C ILE A 183 -18.28 -1.67 5.50
N THR A 184 -18.66 -0.92 6.54
CA THR A 184 -18.06 0.40 6.85
C THR A 184 -17.24 0.34 8.14
N LEU A 185 -16.01 0.85 8.10
CA LEU A 185 -15.19 1.16 9.27
C LEU A 185 -15.22 2.67 9.53
N LYS A 186 -15.56 3.09 10.74
CA LYS A 186 -15.75 4.51 11.06
C LYS A 186 -15.12 4.87 12.40
N ARG A 187 -14.55 6.07 12.51
CA ARG A 187 -13.94 6.60 13.75
C ARG A 187 -12.90 5.64 14.34
N GLY A 188 -11.84 5.39 13.58
CA GLY A 188 -10.89 4.28 13.79
C GLY A 188 -9.90 4.47 14.94
N GLY A 189 -9.79 5.68 15.50
CA GLY A 189 -8.72 5.99 16.43
C GLY A 189 -7.40 6.15 15.69
N HIS A 190 -6.37 5.43 16.10
CA HIS A 190 -5.08 5.44 15.42
C HIS A 190 -5.17 4.78 14.04
N PHE A 191 -5.80 3.61 13.89
CA PHE A 191 -5.95 2.93 12.60
C PHE A 191 -7.36 2.37 12.39
N GLY A 192 -7.94 2.57 11.20
CA GLY A 192 -9.15 1.86 10.79
C GLY A 192 -8.91 0.34 10.72
N ALA A 193 -7.87 -0.07 10.00
CA ALA A 193 -7.43 -1.46 9.97
C ALA A 193 -5.90 -1.58 9.91
N LEU A 194 -5.35 -2.49 10.72
CA LEU A 194 -3.94 -2.86 10.73
C LEU A 194 -3.82 -4.35 10.39
N ILE A 195 -3.28 -4.66 9.22
CA ILE A 195 -3.09 -6.03 8.72
C ILE A 195 -1.59 -6.26 8.51
N ASN A 196 -0.94 -7.07 9.35
CA ASN A 196 0.52 -7.25 9.34
C ASN A 196 0.92 -8.72 9.15
N GLY A 197 1.77 -9.02 8.17
CA GLY A 197 2.31 -10.36 8.00
C GLY A 197 1.30 -11.37 7.44
N CYS A 198 0.31 -10.91 6.68
CA CYS A 198 -0.77 -11.76 6.17
C CYS A 198 -0.54 -12.23 4.72
N ASP A 199 -1.33 -13.21 4.30
CA ASP A 199 -1.33 -13.74 2.93
C ASP A 199 -2.76 -13.96 2.43
N HIS A 200 -3.04 -13.68 1.16
CA HIS A 200 -4.38 -13.75 0.56
C HIS A 200 -5.40 -12.84 1.27
N VAL A 201 -5.32 -11.53 0.99
CA VAL A 201 -6.25 -10.53 1.51
C VAL A 201 -7.14 -10.01 0.38
N VAL A 202 -8.47 -10.11 0.54
CA VAL A 202 -9.44 -9.67 -0.46
C VAL A 202 -10.38 -8.61 0.13
N SER A 203 -10.64 -7.56 -0.64
CA SER A 203 -11.63 -6.55 -0.31
C SER A 203 -12.41 -6.12 -1.55
N ASP A 204 -13.71 -5.95 -1.35
CA ASP A 204 -14.62 -5.38 -2.34
C ASP A 204 -15.65 -4.50 -1.62
N HIS A 205 -15.87 -3.27 -2.10
CA HIS A 205 -16.83 -2.30 -1.53
C HIS A 205 -16.61 -1.95 -0.05
N LEU A 206 -15.37 -1.97 0.44
CA LEU A 206 -15.04 -1.50 1.79
C LEU A 206 -15.15 0.04 1.86
N THR A 207 -15.78 0.57 2.89
CA THR A 207 -15.75 2.01 3.20
C THR A 207 -14.98 2.25 4.50
N ILE A 208 -14.03 3.17 4.50
CA ILE A 208 -13.28 3.61 5.68
C ILE A 208 -13.47 5.12 5.85
N SER A 209 -13.88 5.54 7.04
CA SER A 209 -14.21 6.92 7.38
C SER A 209 -13.54 7.32 8.69
N THR A 210 -12.25 7.65 8.59
CA THR A 210 -11.35 8.05 9.69
C THR A 210 -10.82 9.48 9.50
N ALA A 211 -11.49 10.31 8.70
CA ALA A 211 -11.14 11.72 8.47
C ALA A 211 -11.12 12.61 9.72
N SER A 212 -11.65 12.14 10.86
CA SER A 212 -11.53 12.79 12.17
C SER A 212 -10.37 12.29 13.04
N ASP A 213 -9.65 11.26 12.58
CA ASP A 213 -8.71 10.50 13.40
C ASP A 213 -7.30 10.46 12.78
N ARG A 214 -6.76 9.27 12.48
CA ARG A 214 -5.44 9.02 11.87
C ARG A 214 -5.61 8.23 10.56
N ASP A 215 -4.96 7.09 10.38
CA ASP A 215 -4.88 6.38 9.11
C ASP A 215 -6.18 5.61 8.79
N GLY A 216 -6.38 5.31 7.51
CA GLY A 216 -7.42 4.42 7.02
C GLY A 216 -7.00 2.95 7.19
N TRP A 217 -6.39 2.41 6.14
CA TRP A 217 -5.94 1.02 6.09
C TRP A 217 -4.42 0.88 5.93
N ASN A 218 -3.82 0.29 6.97
CA ASN A 218 -2.43 -0.16 6.98
C ASN A 218 -2.31 -1.63 6.55
N ILE A 219 -1.67 -1.86 5.40
CA ILE A 219 -1.32 -3.18 4.86
C ILE A 219 0.19 -3.34 4.97
N ILE A 220 0.61 -4.21 5.88
CA ILE A 220 2.00 -4.31 6.31
C ILE A 220 2.50 -5.71 6.01
N SER A 221 3.65 -5.84 5.36
CA SER A 221 4.32 -7.14 5.21
C SER A 221 3.39 -8.27 4.69
N THR A 222 2.56 -7.96 3.70
CA THR A 222 1.45 -8.81 3.27
C THR A 222 1.56 -9.15 1.78
N THR A 223 1.23 -10.39 1.42
CA THR A 223 1.24 -10.90 0.04
C THR A 223 -0.14 -11.27 -0.50
N ASN A 224 -0.30 -11.26 -1.82
CA ASN A 224 -1.52 -11.67 -2.52
C ASN A 224 -2.75 -10.84 -2.09
N VAL A 225 -2.72 -9.54 -2.38
CA VAL A 225 -3.76 -8.59 -1.98
C VAL A 225 -4.58 -8.15 -3.18
N THR A 226 -5.90 -8.23 -3.08
CA THR A 226 -6.82 -7.69 -4.09
C THR A 226 -7.84 -6.77 -3.41
N ILE A 227 -7.84 -5.49 -3.80
CA ILE A 227 -8.75 -4.47 -3.27
C ILE A 227 -9.52 -3.87 -4.44
N THR A 228 -10.84 -3.87 -4.33
CA THR A 228 -11.74 -3.36 -5.37
C THR A 228 -12.81 -2.45 -4.76
N ASN A 229 -13.20 -1.41 -5.49
CA ASN A 229 -14.35 -0.56 -5.14
C ASN A 229 -14.26 0.06 -3.73
N ILE A 230 -13.05 0.37 -3.25
CA ILE A 230 -12.83 0.93 -1.91
C ILE A 230 -13.10 2.43 -1.88
N ASN A 231 -13.70 2.92 -0.80
CA ASN A 231 -13.76 4.34 -0.47
C ASN A 231 -13.08 4.59 0.87
N ASP A 232 -11.93 5.26 0.87
CA ASP A 232 -11.14 5.56 2.07
C ASP A 232 -10.95 7.07 2.25
N ALA A 233 -11.49 7.59 3.33
CA ALA A 233 -11.32 8.98 3.75
C ALA A 233 -10.71 9.02 5.16
N ALA A 234 -9.41 9.30 5.21
CA ALA A 234 -8.60 9.36 6.41
C ALA A 234 -8.10 10.78 6.69
N ASN A 235 -7.69 11.04 7.93
CA ASN A 235 -7.00 12.28 8.25
C ASN A 235 -5.50 12.13 8.00
N ASP A 236 -4.89 11.02 8.42
CA ASP A 236 -3.49 10.70 8.13
C ASP A 236 -3.39 9.96 6.78
N ASP A 237 -2.64 8.87 6.67
CA ASP A 237 -2.55 8.13 5.41
C ASP A 237 -3.84 7.33 5.15
N ALA A 238 -4.41 7.40 3.94
CA ALA A 238 -5.63 6.67 3.61
C ALA A 238 -5.33 5.18 3.35
N LEU A 239 -4.80 4.84 2.17
CA LEU A 239 -4.38 3.48 1.85
C LEU A 239 -2.85 3.41 1.85
N VAL A 240 -2.27 2.67 2.79
CA VAL A 240 -0.82 2.66 3.01
C VAL A 240 -0.24 1.25 3.06
N PHE A 241 0.85 1.07 2.34
CA PHE A 241 1.65 -0.15 2.29
C PHE A 241 2.95 0.06 3.07
N LYS A 242 3.20 -0.79 4.07
CA LYS A 242 4.41 -0.71 4.89
C LYS A 242 5.09 -2.07 4.97
N SER A 243 6.31 -2.07 5.49
CA SER A 243 7.00 -3.27 5.93
C SER A 243 7.81 -2.88 7.17
N ASP A 244 7.39 -3.34 8.34
CA ASP A 244 8.01 -2.97 9.62
C ASP A 244 8.86 -4.11 10.20
N TRP A 245 9.33 -3.91 11.43
CA TRP A 245 10.04 -4.92 12.21
C TRP A 245 9.24 -5.36 13.44
N ALA A 246 7.93 -5.07 13.50
CA ALA A 246 7.11 -5.33 14.68
C ALA A 246 7.07 -6.83 15.03
N LEU A 247 7.10 -7.69 14.00
CA LEU A 247 7.13 -9.15 14.13
C LEU A 247 8.55 -9.73 14.24
N GLY A 248 9.57 -8.88 14.48
CA GLY A 248 10.95 -9.28 14.78
C GLY A 248 11.79 -9.73 13.60
N LYS A 249 11.27 -9.60 12.37
CA LYS A 249 11.94 -9.95 11.12
C LYS A 249 11.32 -9.18 9.96
N THR A 250 12.07 -9.04 8.87
CA THR A 250 11.48 -8.73 7.56
C THR A 250 10.62 -9.89 7.09
N LEU A 251 9.50 -9.54 6.47
CA LEU A 251 8.53 -10.47 5.91
C LEU A 251 8.32 -10.12 4.44
N PRO A 252 7.81 -11.06 3.62
CA PRO A 252 7.49 -10.78 2.22
C PRO A 252 6.36 -9.77 2.07
N ASN A 253 6.44 -8.93 1.03
CA ASN A 253 5.38 -8.03 0.59
C ASN A 253 5.29 -8.08 -0.94
N GLY A 254 4.09 -8.08 -1.52
CA GLY A 254 3.93 -8.04 -2.97
C GLY A 254 2.71 -8.77 -3.50
N HIS A 255 2.55 -8.77 -4.82
CA HIS A 255 1.36 -9.28 -5.51
C HIS A 255 0.09 -8.55 -5.06
N VAL A 256 0.09 -7.23 -5.24
CA VAL A 256 -1.00 -6.35 -4.82
C VAL A 256 -1.68 -5.77 -6.04
N THR A 257 -3.01 -5.87 -6.08
CA THR A 257 -3.85 -5.18 -7.05
C THR A 257 -4.87 -4.32 -6.33
N VAL A 258 -4.95 -3.04 -6.68
CA VAL A 258 -6.01 -2.12 -6.24
C VAL A 258 -6.66 -1.51 -7.47
N THR A 259 -7.98 -1.67 -7.59
CA THR A 259 -8.74 -1.03 -8.68
C THR A 259 -10.02 -0.38 -8.19
N ASN A 260 -10.45 0.68 -8.88
CA ASN A 260 -11.68 1.42 -8.59
C ASN A 260 -11.67 1.99 -7.15
N ALA A 261 -10.60 2.68 -6.77
CA ALA A 261 -10.47 3.26 -5.43
C ALA A 261 -10.82 4.75 -5.43
N LYS A 262 -11.51 5.21 -4.38
CA LYS A 262 -11.66 6.62 -4.05
C LYS A 262 -10.94 6.93 -2.75
N LEU A 263 -9.92 7.77 -2.81
CA LEU A 263 -9.03 8.03 -1.67
C LEU A 263 -8.99 9.53 -1.32
N SER A 264 -8.92 9.84 -0.02
CA SER A 264 -8.64 11.18 0.47
C SER A 264 -7.94 11.17 1.83
N ALA A 265 -6.97 12.08 1.98
CA ALA A 265 -6.18 12.24 3.19
C ALA A 265 -6.13 13.72 3.61
N GLY A 266 -6.53 14.01 4.85
CA GLY A 266 -6.59 15.37 5.40
C GLY A 266 -5.21 16.02 5.56
N CYS A 267 -4.38 15.49 6.45
CA CYS A 267 -3.03 15.97 6.73
C CYS A 267 -1.96 15.37 5.82
N CYS A 268 -2.22 14.18 5.27
CA CYS A 268 -1.13 13.29 4.89
C CYS A 268 -1.35 12.64 3.52
N ASN A 269 -1.01 11.37 3.29
CA ASN A 269 -0.90 10.80 1.95
C ASN A 269 -2.15 9.97 1.55
N ALA A 270 -2.59 10.08 0.30
CA ALA A 270 -3.75 9.32 -0.16
C ALA A 270 -3.40 7.85 -0.47
N LEU A 271 -2.32 7.61 -1.21
CA LEU A 271 -1.78 6.29 -1.50
C LEU A 271 -0.28 6.29 -1.25
N MET A 272 0.21 5.44 -0.34
CA MET A 272 1.56 5.57 0.19
C MET A 272 2.30 4.25 0.36
N PHE A 273 3.59 4.22 0.02
CA PHE A 273 4.54 3.24 0.54
C PHE A 273 5.37 3.87 1.66
N GLY A 274 5.32 3.28 2.85
CA GLY A 274 6.13 3.67 4.01
C GLY A 274 5.37 4.50 5.06
N SER A 275 6.06 5.20 5.96
CA SER A 275 7.52 5.36 5.99
C SER A 275 8.30 4.10 6.40
N GLU A 276 7.69 3.21 7.20
CA GLU A 276 8.25 1.92 7.62
C GLU A 276 8.46 1.03 6.41
N THR A 277 9.74 0.86 6.03
CA THR A 277 10.14 0.21 4.77
C THR A 277 11.37 -0.68 4.98
N CYS A 278 11.18 -1.71 5.81
CA CYS A 278 12.17 -2.72 6.14
C CYS A 278 12.29 -3.82 5.07
N GLY A 279 11.16 -4.34 4.59
CA GLY A 279 11.09 -5.42 3.62
C GLY A 279 10.82 -4.90 2.20
N ASP A 280 11.31 -5.62 1.20
CA ASP A 280 11.23 -5.24 -0.21
C ASP A 280 9.81 -5.31 -0.77
N PHE A 281 9.46 -4.35 -1.64
CA PHE A 281 8.14 -4.26 -2.27
C PHE A 281 8.28 -4.57 -3.76
N THR A 282 7.52 -5.54 -4.26
CA THR A 282 7.44 -5.80 -5.70
C THR A 282 6.06 -6.29 -6.15
N ASP A 283 5.71 -6.00 -7.40
CA ASP A 283 4.43 -6.39 -8.03
C ASP A 283 3.21 -5.73 -7.40
N TYR A 284 3.08 -4.42 -7.64
CA TYR A 284 1.99 -3.57 -7.14
C TYR A 284 1.30 -2.83 -8.29
N GLN A 285 0.04 -3.18 -8.54
CA GLN A 285 -0.74 -2.65 -9.64
C GLN A 285 -1.91 -1.81 -9.11
N PHE A 286 -1.91 -0.52 -9.44
CA PHE A 286 -2.92 0.44 -9.05
C PHE A 286 -3.62 0.96 -10.30
N SER A 287 -4.94 0.79 -10.41
CA SER A 287 -5.68 1.31 -11.56
C SER A 287 -7.03 1.94 -11.21
N HIS A 288 -7.50 2.86 -12.06
CA HIS A 288 -8.81 3.50 -11.91
C HIS A 288 -8.99 4.14 -10.51
N ILE A 289 -8.06 5.00 -10.12
CA ILE A 289 -8.05 5.63 -8.79
C ILE A 289 -8.44 7.11 -8.89
N THR A 290 -9.37 7.53 -8.03
CA THR A 290 -9.72 8.94 -7.84
C THR A 290 -9.22 9.43 -6.48
N ILE A 291 -8.32 10.41 -6.48
CA ILE A 291 -7.82 11.08 -5.27
C ILE A 291 -8.43 12.47 -5.18
N THR A 292 -9.20 12.75 -4.13
CA THR A 292 -9.89 14.05 -3.98
C THR A 292 -9.16 15.06 -3.09
N GLY A 293 -8.11 14.63 -2.41
CA GLY A 293 -7.25 15.49 -1.60
C GLY A 293 -6.16 14.71 -0.86
N ALA A 294 -5.00 15.33 -0.69
CA ALA A 294 -3.92 14.82 0.14
C ALA A 294 -3.12 15.99 0.75
N GLY A 295 -3.07 16.08 2.07
CA GLY A 295 -2.27 17.09 2.78
C GLY A 295 -0.75 16.93 2.60
N LYS A 296 -0.30 15.77 2.10
CA LYS A 296 1.05 15.51 1.61
C LYS A 296 0.98 14.99 0.17
N SER A 297 1.20 13.70 -0.05
CA SER A 297 1.35 13.14 -1.39
C SER A 297 0.07 12.49 -1.90
N GLY A 298 -0.26 12.69 -3.17
CA GLY A 298 -1.27 11.88 -3.85
C GLY A 298 -0.78 10.44 -3.97
N LEU A 299 0.30 10.27 -4.72
CA LEU A 299 1.06 9.02 -4.88
C LEU A 299 2.42 9.19 -4.20
N GLY A 300 2.60 8.59 -3.03
CA GLY A 300 3.83 8.66 -2.24
C GLY A 300 4.56 7.32 -2.18
N LEU A 301 5.89 7.35 -2.32
CA LEU A 301 6.72 6.16 -2.25
C LEU A 301 8.07 6.51 -1.61
N VAL A 302 8.35 5.98 -0.42
CA VAL A 302 9.63 6.23 0.26
C VAL A 302 10.33 4.94 0.65
N SER A 303 11.62 4.84 0.36
CA SER A 303 12.51 3.81 0.89
C SER A 303 13.38 4.44 1.97
N MET A 304 12.96 4.34 3.23
CA MET A 304 13.64 4.97 4.35
C MET A 304 14.50 4.00 5.16
N ASP A 305 14.07 2.74 5.24
CA ASP A 305 14.64 1.79 6.19
C ASP A 305 15.35 0.59 5.55
N GLY A 306 15.61 0.65 4.24
CA GLY A 306 16.45 -0.31 3.53
C GLY A 306 15.74 -1.10 2.43
N ALA A 307 14.42 -0.98 2.30
CA ALA A 307 13.67 -1.69 1.28
C ALA A 307 14.08 -1.35 -0.16
N HIS A 308 14.10 -2.37 -0.99
CA HIS A 308 14.10 -2.23 -2.45
C HIS A 308 12.64 -2.24 -2.93
N ILE A 309 12.22 -1.13 -3.55
CA ILE A 309 10.85 -0.96 -4.09
C ILE A 309 10.94 -1.01 -5.62
N SER A 310 10.22 -1.94 -6.24
CA SER A 310 10.23 -2.09 -7.70
C SER A 310 8.98 -2.71 -8.31
N ASN A 311 8.83 -2.64 -9.62
CA ASN A 311 7.68 -3.19 -10.35
C ASN A 311 6.35 -2.69 -9.76
N VAL A 312 6.18 -1.36 -9.80
CA VAL A 312 4.95 -0.68 -9.35
C VAL A 312 4.34 0.05 -10.53
N HIS A 313 3.05 -0.17 -10.78
CA HIS A 313 2.34 0.42 -11.92
C HIS A 313 1.14 1.20 -11.42
N TYR A 314 1.04 2.45 -11.85
CA TYR A 314 -0.07 3.35 -11.63
C TYR A 314 -0.70 3.69 -12.97
N ASP A 315 -1.95 3.28 -13.19
CA ASP A 315 -2.68 3.51 -14.45
C ASP A 315 -4.05 4.14 -14.21
N ASP A 316 -4.47 5.07 -15.07
CA ASP A 316 -5.77 5.73 -14.99
C ASP A 316 -6.06 6.32 -13.59
N ILE A 317 -5.28 7.34 -13.23
CA ILE A 317 -5.40 8.01 -11.92
C ILE A 317 -5.75 9.48 -12.11
N THR A 318 -6.83 9.91 -11.47
CA THR A 318 -7.18 11.33 -11.37
C THR A 318 -6.95 11.83 -9.95
N MET A 319 -6.29 12.98 -9.83
CA MET A 319 -5.97 13.59 -8.55
C MET A 319 -6.39 15.06 -8.52
N SER A 320 -6.92 15.50 -7.39
CA SER A 320 -7.16 16.92 -7.12
C SER A 320 -6.76 17.27 -5.68
N ASN A 321 -6.37 18.53 -5.45
CA ASN A 321 -6.08 19.07 -4.11
C ASN A 321 -4.99 18.30 -3.33
N THR A 322 -3.98 17.76 -4.00
CA THR A 322 -2.82 17.09 -3.39
C THR A 322 -1.69 18.08 -3.16
N GLN A 323 -1.03 18.13 -1.99
CA GLN A 323 0.10 19.05 -1.77
C GLN A 323 1.34 18.70 -2.61
N SER A 324 1.57 17.41 -2.89
CA SER A 324 2.56 16.87 -3.82
C SER A 324 1.90 15.76 -4.64
N PRO A 325 1.61 15.92 -5.94
CA PRO A 325 0.93 14.87 -6.70
C PRO A 325 1.69 13.53 -6.69
N ILE A 326 2.99 13.56 -6.94
CA ILE A 326 3.87 12.39 -7.00
C ILE A 326 5.14 12.68 -6.19
N MET A 327 5.51 11.75 -5.30
CA MET A 327 6.71 11.86 -4.47
C MET A 327 7.40 10.51 -4.35
N GLU A 328 8.63 10.44 -4.81
CA GLU A 328 9.54 9.32 -4.55
C GLU A 328 10.76 9.79 -3.78
N LYS A 329 11.14 9.06 -2.73
CA LYS A 329 12.35 9.39 -1.94
C LYS A 329 13.08 8.18 -1.40
N ILE A 330 14.39 8.11 -1.67
CA ILE A 330 15.32 7.23 -0.97
C ILE A 330 15.93 8.02 0.19
N GLY A 331 15.78 7.51 1.42
CA GLY A 331 16.31 8.09 2.64
C GLY A 331 17.26 7.15 3.38
N THR A 332 17.75 7.62 4.52
CA THR A 332 18.78 6.92 5.32
C THR A 332 18.36 6.74 6.79
N ARG A 333 17.06 6.59 7.06
CA ARG A 333 16.54 6.41 8.42
C ARG A 333 16.95 5.07 9.02
N LYS A 334 16.90 3.99 8.22
CA LYS A 334 17.46 2.67 8.55
C LYS A 334 16.92 2.08 9.86
N ARG A 335 15.65 2.33 10.18
CA ARG A 335 15.02 1.95 11.44
C ARG A 335 14.43 0.54 11.36
N CYS A 336 15.29 -0.46 11.15
CA CYS A 336 14.95 -1.89 11.21
C CYS A 336 16.01 -2.69 11.97
N GLY A 337 15.66 -3.90 12.41
CA GLY A 337 16.63 -4.85 12.92
C GLY A 337 17.65 -5.25 11.84
N GLY A 338 18.82 -5.73 12.28
CA GLY A 338 19.85 -6.25 11.36
C GLY A 338 20.73 -5.20 10.66
N SER A 339 20.64 -3.92 11.03
CA SER A 339 21.47 -2.82 10.48
C SER A 339 21.35 -2.68 8.95
N PRO A 340 20.16 -2.31 8.44
CA PRO A 340 19.90 -2.29 7.00
C PRO A 340 20.79 -1.30 6.24
N GLY A 341 20.97 -1.60 4.95
CA GLY A 341 21.61 -0.72 3.98
C GLY A 341 20.74 0.49 3.61
N ILE A 342 21.14 1.22 2.56
CA ILE A 342 20.24 2.16 1.88
C ILE A 342 19.51 1.36 0.80
N GLY A 343 18.19 1.50 0.76
CA GLY A 343 17.34 0.81 -0.22
C GLY A 343 17.43 1.41 -1.62
N SER A 344 16.47 1.04 -2.47
CA SER A 344 16.37 1.54 -3.84
C SER A 344 14.92 1.70 -4.28
N ILE A 345 14.70 2.57 -5.27
CA ILE A 345 13.42 2.70 -5.97
C ILE A 345 13.72 2.55 -7.46
N SER A 346 13.07 1.58 -8.11
CA SER A 346 13.27 1.38 -9.54
C SER A 346 12.10 0.70 -10.24
N ASP A 347 11.96 0.85 -11.55
CA ASP A 347 10.92 0.15 -12.33
C ASP A 347 9.51 0.52 -11.86
N ILE A 348 9.23 1.83 -11.90
CA ILE A 348 7.94 2.41 -11.54
C ILE A 348 7.33 3.03 -12.80
N HIS A 349 6.09 2.69 -13.09
CA HIS A 349 5.39 3.12 -14.30
C HIS A 349 4.15 3.93 -13.94
N TYR A 350 4.07 5.14 -14.47
CA TYR A 350 2.93 6.03 -14.34
C TYR A 350 2.30 6.24 -15.71
N SER A 351 1.09 5.76 -15.93
CA SER A 351 0.34 5.91 -17.17
C SER A 351 -1.03 6.56 -16.96
N ASN A 352 -1.44 7.42 -17.89
CA ASN A 352 -2.78 8.01 -17.90
C ASN A 352 -3.14 8.73 -16.58
N ILE A 353 -2.28 9.66 -16.15
CA ILE A 353 -2.47 10.38 -14.88
C ILE A 353 -2.84 11.82 -15.15
N THR A 354 -3.92 12.29 -14.52
CA THR A 354 -4.31 13.71 -14.51
C THR A 354 -4.34 14.24 -13.09
N GLY A 355 -3.55 15.27 -12.80
CA GLY A 355 -3.54 15.98 -11.52
C GLY A 355 -3.97 17.43 -11.70
N THR A 356 -4.89 17.93 -10.88
CA THR A 356 -5.34 19.34 -10.90
C THR A 356 -5.28 19.98 -9.53
N LYS A 357 -5.14 21.31 -9.48
CA LYS A 357 -5.14 22.08 -8.22
C LYS A 357 -4.14 21.52 -7.20
N ALA A 358 -2.96 21.15 -7.67
CA ALA A 358 -1.90 20.67 -6.79
C ALA A 358 -1.47 21.79 -5.82
N GLY A 359 -0.94 21.40 -4.67
CA GLY A 359 -0.45 22.30 -3.65
C GLY A 359 1.05 22.57 -3.77
N LYS A 360 1.65 23.03 -2.68
CA LYS A 360 2.91 23.78 -2.67
C LYS A 360 4.13 22.99 -3.17
N PHE A 361 4.10 21.66 -3.11
CA PHE A 361 5.27 20.83 -3.40
C PHE A 361 5.22 20.31 -4.83
N SER A 362 6.25 20.67 -5.58
CA SER A 362 6.50 20.14 -6.92
C SER A 362 6.69 18.63 -6.88
N PRO A 363 6.12 17.87 -7.82
CA PRO A 363 6.44 16.46 -8.02
C PRO A 363 7.94 16.20 -7.96
N THR A 364 8.35 15.19 -7.20
CA THR A 364 9.76 15.01 -6.85
C THR A 364 10.18 13.54 -6.94
N LEU A 365 11.31 13.29 -7.61
CA LEU A 365 12.09 12.06 -7.49
C LEU A 365 13.40 12.39 -6.78
N TRP A 366 13.60 11.85 -5.58
CA TRP A 366 14.78 12.12 -4.76
C TRP A 366 15.55 10.83 -4.48
N GLY A 367 16.61 10.59 -5.25
CA GLY A 367 17.63 9.59 -4.96
C GLY A 367 18.64 10.08 -3.93
N GLN A 368 19.20 9.15 -3.17
CA GLN A 368 20.24 9.44 -2.20
C GLN A 368 21.62 9.39 -2.88
N SER A 369 22.63 10.05 -2.31
CA SER A 369 24.00 9.99 -2.83
C SER A 369 24.46 8.52 -2.99
N GLY A 370 24.82 8.13 -4.22
CA GLY A 370 25.20 6.76 -4.58
C GLY A 370 24.03 5.77 -4.81
N HIS A 371 22.79 6.19 -4.58
CA HIS A 371 21.57 5.37 -4.69
C HIS A 371 20.53 6.10 -5.54
N LEU A 372 20.54 5.81 -6.83
CA LEU A 372 19.69 6.50 -7.80
C LEU A 372 18.24 5.98 -7.75
N VAL A 373 17.27 6.87 -7.91
CA VAL A 373 15.92 6.48 -8.36
C VAL A 373 16.01 6.16 -9.85
N SER A 374 15.54 4.99 -10.29
CA SER A 374 15.88 4.53 -11.63
C SER A 374 14.78 3.82 -12.42
N ASN A 375 14.83 3.88 -13.75
CA ASN A 375 13.87 3.23 -14.63
C ASN A 375 12.42 3.63 -14.27
N ILE A 376 12.14 4.93 -14.34
CA ILE A 376 10.81 5.48 -14.05
C ILE A 376 10.20 6.00 -15.34
N THR A 377 8.97 5.59 -15.63
CA THR A 377 8.25 6.04 -16.83
C THR A 377 7.03 6.88 -16.46
N PHE A 378 6.83 7.95 -17.21
CA PHE A 378 5.65 8.80 -17.16
C PHE A 378 5.08 8.89 -18.58
N ASP A 379 4.02 8.14 -18.85
CA ASP A 379 3.33 8.15 -20.14
C ASP A 379 1.94 8.76 -20.00
N ASN A 380 1.64 9.78 -20.80
CA ASN A 380 0.35 10.49 -20.71
C ASN A 380 0.06 11.02 -19.29
N VAL A 381 1.04 11.72 -18.70
CA VAL A 381 0.93 12.34 -17.37
C VAL A 381 0.78 13.85 -17.50
N HIS A 382 -0.37 14.36 -17.05
CA HIS A 382 -0.75 15.78 -17.15
C HIS A 382 -1.02 16.38 -15.77
N LEU A 383 -0.21 17.35 -15.36
CA LEU A 383 -0.33 17.98 -14.03
C LEU A 383 -0.52 19.49 -14.15
N ASP A 384 -1.59 19.98 -13.53
CA ASP A 384 -1.88 21.40 -13.33
C ASP A 384 -1.52 21.82 -11.90
N LEU A 385 -0.51 22.68 -11.81
CA LEU A 385 0.26 22.97 -10.60
C LEU A 385 -0.02 24.41 -10.14
N PRO A 386 0.21 24.76 -8.86
CA PRO A 386 -0.21 26.08 -8.39
C PRO A 386 0.63 27.22 -8.96
N GLY A 387 1.89 26.95 -9.31
CA GLY A 387 2.86 27.95 -9.74
C GLY A 387 3.09 29.06 -8.70
N GLY A 388 3.27 30.30 -9.18
CA GLY A 388 3.34 31.49 -8.32
C GLY A 388 4.64 31.67 -7.53
N SER A 389 5.67 30.85 -7.78
CA SER A 389 6.97 31.04 -7.15
C SER A 389 7.84 32.05 -7.90
N GLY A 390 8.51 32.93 -7.15
CA GLY A 390 9.63 33.73 -7.66
C GLY A 390 10.88 32.87 -7.95
N SER A 391 11.87 33.49 -8.59
CA SER A 391 13.14 32.84 -8.96
C SER A 391 13.87 32.31 -7.72
N VAL A 392 14.48 31.13 -7.85
CA VAL A 392 15.26 30.46 -6.80
C VAL A 392 16.53 29.86 -7.40
N SER A 393 17.50 29.53 -6.55
CA SER A 393 18.67 28.75 -6.97
C SER A 393 18.23 27.43 -7.62
N SER A 394 18.86 27.07 -8.74
CA SER A 394 18.63 25.78 -9.42
C SER A 394 19.51 24.64 -8.89
N GLY A 395 20.30 24.90 -7.85
CA GLY A 395 21.05 23.88 -7.14
C GLY A 395 20.17 23.00 -6.25
N VAL A 396 20.76 21.91 -5.76
CA VAL A 396 20.10 20.93 -4.89
C VAL A 396 19.58 21.63 -3.61
N PRO A 397 18.28 21.58 -3.31
CA PRO A 397 17.74 22.13 -2.07
C PRO A 397 18.27 21.40 -0.83
N SER A 398 18.21 22.05 0.33
CA SER A 398 18.47 21.38 1.61
C SER A 398 17.47 20.25 1.85
N ASP A 399 17.91 19.16 2.46
CA ASP A 399 17.04 18.10 2.99
C ASP A 399 17.38 17.86 4.46
N ASN A 400 16.37 17.78 5.32
CA ASN A 400 16.57 17.51 6.75
C ASN A 400 16.59 16.00 7.08
N GLY A 401 16.43 15.14 6.08
CA GLY A 401 16.51 13.68 6.21
C GLY A 401 15.19 12.98 6.57
N ASP A 402 14.12 13.74 6.87
CA ASP A 402 12.78 13.18 7.06
C ASP A 402 12.18 12.65 5.74
N TYR A 403 11.13 11.86 5.77
CA TYR A 403 10.53 11.26 4.56
C TYR A 403 9.48 12.16 3.88
N ASN A 404 8.93 13.12 4.62
CA ASN A 404 7.81 13.94 4.16
C ASN A 404 8.21 14.91 3.03
N PRO A 405 7.28 15.34 2.16
CA PRO A 405 7.57 16.32 1.12
C PRO A 405 8.20 17.63 1.66
N ASN A 406 7.85 18.06 2.87
CA ASN A 406 8.40 19.26 3.49
C ASN A 406 9.83 19.07 4.06
N SER A 407 10.40 17.86 4.04
CA SER A 407 11.79 17.60 4.41
C SER A 407 12.76 18.29 3.45
N ILE A 408 12.36 18.37 2.18
CA ILE A 408 13.10 18.99 1.09
C ILE A 408 12.70 20.46 1.03
N GLY A 409 13.70 21.33 0.92
CA GLY A 409 13.54 22.76 0.70
C GLY A 409 12.73 23.07 -0.57
N LYS A 410 12.60 24.37 -0.87
CA LYS A 410 11.84 24.80 -2.05
C LYS A 410 12.45 24.18 -3.33
N ARG A 411 11.66 23.38 -4.05
CA ARG A 411 12.11 22.75 -5.30
C ARG A 411 12.37 23.82 -6.37
N PRO A 412 13.44 23.68 -7.17
CA PRO A 412 13.83 24.65 -8.18
C PRO A 412 13.03 24.54 -9.49
N ALA A 413 12.04 23.65 -9.56
CA ALA A 413 11.13 23.50 -10.70
C ALA A 413 9.69 23.70 -10.23
N TYR A 414 8.78 24.16 -11.09
CA TYR A 414 7.34 24.14 -10.78
C TYR A 414 6.73 22.75 -11.01
N GLY A 415 7.12 22.08 -12.11
CA GLY A 415 6.76 20.71 -12.48
C GLY A 415 7.61 19.70 -11.73
N PHE A 416 8.42 18.92 -12.43
CA PHE A 416 9.23 17.86 -11.81
C PHE A 416 10.59 18.35 -11.31
N TYR A 417 10.93 17.97 -10.09
CA TYR A 417 12.29 18.04 -9.58
C TYR A 417 12.89 16.63 -9.46
N LEU A 418 13.98 16.39 -10.18
CA LEU A 418 14.66 15.10 -10.25
C LEU A 418 16.07 15.22 -9.67
N HIS A 419 16.37 14.45 -8.64
CA HIS A 419 17.68 14.45 -7.98
C HIS A 419 18.25 13.04 -7.89
N ASN A 420 19.48 12.83 -8.37
CA ASN A 420 20.14 11.52 -8.38
C ASN A 420 19.27 10.44 -9.05
N VAL A 421 19.04 10.59 -10.36
CA VAL A 421 18.13 9.72 -11.12
C VAL A 421 18.81 9.02 -12.30
N SER A 422 18.28 7.89 -12.76
CA SER A 422 18.77 7.24 -13.98
C SER A 422 17.66 6.57 -14.78
N GLY A 423 17.62 6.73 -16.10
CA GLY A 423 16.61 6.05 -16.91
C GLY A 423 15.19 6.59 -16.67
N ILE A 424 15.02 7.91 -16.66
CA ILE A 424 13.69 8.52 -16.50
C ILE A 424 13.16 8.89 -17.88
N SER A 425 11.95 8.42 -18.19
CA SER A 425 11.29 8.69 -19.47
C SER A 425 9.97 9.41 -19.25
N PHE A 426 9.76 10.48 -20.00
CA PHE A 426 8.47 11.15 -20.14
C PHE A 426 8.02 11.00 -21.59
N SER A 427 6.80 10.49 -21.81
CA SER A 427 6.14 10.43 -23.11
C SER A 427 4.76 11.08 -23.03
N ASN A 428 4.39 11.87 -24.03
CA ASN A 428 3.06 12.47 -24.18
C ASN A 428 2.57 13.23 -22.93
N SER A 429 3.49 13.80 -22.16
CA SER A 429 3.21 14.37 -20.84
C SER A 429 3.23 15.89 -20.87
N GLY A 430 2.52 16.53 -19.92
CA GLY A 430 2.33 17.97 -19.92
C GLY A 430 2.24 18.60 -18.54
N PHE A 431 2.83 19.78 -18.36
CA PHE A 431 2.82 20.51 -17.10
C PHE A 431 2.32 21.95 -17.29
N THR A 432 1.28 22.32 -16.55
CA THR A 432 0.71 23.68 -16.54
C THR A 432 0.77 24.27 -15.14
N PHE A 433 0.49 25.57 -15.04
CA PHE A 433 0.31 26.21 -13.76
C PHE A 433 -0.82 27.25 -13.76
N ASP A 434 -1.44 27.41 -12.59
CA ASP A 434 -2.47 28.41 -12.33
C ASP A 434 -1.89 29.83 -12.30
N ASN A 435 -0.73 30.01 -11.67
CA ASN A 435 -0.09 31.31 -11.46
C ASN A 435 1.30 31.33 -12.08
N SER A 436 1.65 32.41 -12.78
CA SER A 436 2.97 32.57 -13.40
C SER A 436 4.11 32.21 -12.42
N ASP A 437 4.97 31.29 -12.84
CA ASP A 437 6.11 30.83 -12.05
C ASP A 437 7.42 31.25 -12.74
N ALA A 438 8.42 31.61 -11.93
CA ALA A 438 9.76 31.98 -12.39
C ALA A 438 10.76 30.82 -12.36
N ARG A 439 10.31 29.64 -11.92
CA ARG A 439 11.07 28.38 -12.04
C ARG A 439 10.81 27.74 -13.41
N PRO A 440 11.77 26.97 -13.94
CA PRO A 440 11.54 26.07 -15.07
C PRO A 440 10.53 24.97 -14.71
N ALA A 441 10.01 24.28 -15.74
CA ALA A 441 9.10 23.15 -15.58
C ALA A 441 9.80 21.94 -14.97
N ILE A 442 11.03 21.66 -15.41
CA ILE A 442 11.79 20.50 -14.95
C ILE A 442 13.22 20.91 -14.59
N ILE A 443 13.71 20.44 -13.44
CA ILE A 443 15.12 20.47 -13.08
C ILE A 443 15.60 19.05 -12.79
N VAL A 444 16.75 18.72 -13.35
CA VAL A 444 17.49 17.49 -13.04
C VAL A 444 18.85 17.86 -12.46
N ASN A 445 19.08 17.44 -11.22
CA ASN A 445 20.38 17.50 -10.57
C ASN A 445 20.98 16.10 -10.43
N ASN A 446 22.05 15.84 -11.17
CA ASN A 446 22.75 14.57 -11.24
C ASN A 446 21.87 13.43 -11.78
N GLY A 447 22.15 12.98 -13.00
CA GLY A 447 21.48 11.80 -13.53
C GLY A 447 22.00 11.29 -14.85
N SER A 448 21.33 10.28 -15.41
CA SER A 448 21.71 9.67 -16.68
C SER A 448 20.56 9.06 -17.43
N GLY A 449 20.66 8.98 -18.76
CA GLY A 449 19.68 8.28 -19.59
C GLY A 449 18.27 8.84 -19.46
N LEU A 450 18.09 10.14 -19.74
CA LEU A 450 16.78 10.79 -19.65
C LEU A 450 16.15 10.95 -21.03
N THR A 451 14.86 10.65 -21.16
CA THR A 451 14.13 10.79 -22.43
C THR A 451 12.86 11.62 -22.23
N PHE A 452 12.64 12.57 -23.12
CA PHE A 452 11.46 13.43 -23.16
C PHE A 452 10.88 13.39 -24.57
N ASP A 453 9.83 12.61 -24.77
CA ASP A 453 9.17 12.43 -26.05
C ASP A 453 7.79 13.09 -26.04
N ASN A 454 7.54 14.02 -26.96
CA ASN A 454 6.29 14.79 -27.02
C ASN A 454 5.89 15.42 -25.67
N VAL A 455 6.84 16.04 -24.98
CA VAL A 455 6.61 16.69 -23.67
C VAL A 455 6.28 18.16 -23.86
N THR A 456 5.26 18.63 -23.15
CA THR A 456 4.84 20.03 -23.16
C THR A 456 4.96 20.66 -21.77
N ALA A 457 5.23 21.96 -21.73
CA ALA A 457 5.26 22.71 -20.48
C ALA A 457 4.81 24.16 -20.73
N GLN A 458 3.97 24.69 -19.83
CA GLN A 458 3.59 26.09 -19.87
C GLN A 458 4.80 26.98 -19.61
N ALA A 459 5.06 27.95 -20.48
CA ALA A 459 6.19 28.85 -20.35
C ALA A 459 5.94 29.87 -19.21
N GLY A 460 6.83 29.87 -18.23
CA GLY A 460 6.91 30.89 -17.18
C GLY A 460 7.88 32.02 -17.53
N SER A 461 8.34 32.76 -16.51
CA SER A 461 9.33 33.83 -16.68
C SER A 461 10.79 33.34 -16.62
N ALA A 462 11.00 32.04 -16.42
CA ALA A 462 12.31 31.41 -16.50
C ALA A 462 12.91 31.55 -17.92
N SER A 463 14.24 31.63 -18.01
CA SER A 463 14.96 31.70 -19.30
C SER A 463 14.97 30.38 -20.06
N TYR A 464 14.61 29.27 -19.41
CA TYR A 464 14.50 27.93 -19.98
C TYR A 464 13.35 27.17 -19.31
N ASP A 465 12.89 26.08 -19.94
CA ASP A 465 11.79 25.24 -19.47
C ASP A 465 12.31 23.96 -18.80
N VAL A 466 13.46 23.44 -19.26
CA VAL A 466 14.12 22.25 -18.69
C VAL A 466 15.60 22.52 -18.42
N GLY A 467 16.03 22.26 -17.18
CA GLY A 467 17.42 22.40 -16.76
C GLY A 467 18.07 21.04 -16.44
N PHE A 468 19.14 20.72 -17.15
CA PHE A 468 19.99 19.56 -16.87
C PHE A 468 21.29 20.02 -16.22
N GLN A 469 21.61 19.46 -15.06
CA GLN A 469 22.85 19.74 -14.32
C GLN A 469 23.56 18.42 -13.98
N THR A 470 24.73 18.22 -14.57
CA THR A 470 25.50 16.97 -14.43
C THR A 470 24.69 15.75 -14.89
N VAL A 471 24.12 15.83 -16.09
CA VAL A 471 23.33 14.74 -16.69
C VAL A 471 24.09 14.08 -17.84
N ASN A 472 24.31 12.78 -17.75
CA ASN A 472 24.94 12.00 -18.81
C ASN A 472 23.89 11.35 -19.71
N GLY A 473 23.65 11.97 -20.87
CA GLY A 473 22.71 11.48 -21.89
C GLY A 473 21.26 11.84 -21.58
N TYR A 474 20.84 13.04 -22.00
CA TYR A 474 19.42 13.39 -22.14
C TYR A 474 19.00 13.38 -23.62
N CYS A 475 17.72 13.19 -23.90
CA CYS A 475 17.15 13.27 -25.24
C CYS A 475 15.77 13.93 -25.24
N LEU A 476 15.54 14.82 -26.21
CA LEU A 476 14.24 15.45 -26.47
C LEU A 476 13.79 15.07 -27.89
N THR A 477 12.63 14.44 -28.04
CA THR A 477 12.07 13.93 -29.31
C THR A 477 10.58 14.27 -29.46
N GLY A 478 9.94 13.78 -30.52
CA GLY A 478 8.48 13.77 -30.64
C GLY A 478 7.81 15.13 -30.75
N GLY A 479 8.51 16.13 -31.30
CA GLY A 479 7.96 17.50 -31.42
C GLY A 479 8.06 18.35 -30.15
N THR A 480 8.79 17.89 -29.12
CA THR A 480 9.14 18.67 -27.93
C THR A 480 9.88 19.95 -28.32
N LYS A 481 9.36 21.12 -27.91
CA LYS A 481 9.93 22.48 -28.21
C LYS A 481 10.44 23.22 -26.97
N LEU A 482 10.78 22.49 -25.91
CA LEU A 482 11.21 23.05 -24.63
C LEU A 482 12.56 23.77 -24.75
N ARG A 483 12.68 24.94 -24.13
CA ARG A 483 13.96 25.66 -24.01
C ARG A 483 14.84 24.94 -23.00
N VAL A 484 16.07 24.60 -23.37
CA VAL A 484 16.98 23.79 -22.55
C VAL A 484 18.14 24.61 -22.01
N ASN A 485 18.47 24.41 -20.73
CA ASN A 485 19.78 24.75 -20.16
C ASN A 485 20.49 23.46 -19.75
N ALA A 486 21.68 23.19 -20.30
CA ALA A 486 22.42 21.94 -20.08
C ALA A 486 23.82 22.24 -19.52
N THR A 487 23.92 22.42 -18.21
CA THR A 487 25.19 22.68 -17.52
C THR A 487 25.87 21.36 -17.18
N GLY A 488 27.10 21.15 -17.66
CA GLY A 488 27.86 19.92 -17.40
C GLY A 488 27.14 18.64 -17.86
N SER A 489 26.28 18.75 -18.87
CA SER A 489 25.37 17.67 -19.30
C SER A 489 25.55 17.36 -20.78
N THR A 490 25.29 16.12 -21.19
CA THR A 490 25.43 15.65 -22.57
C THR A 490 24.08 15.23 -23.15
N GLN A 491 23.81 15.65 -24.38
CA GLN A 491 22.67 15.13 -25.14
C GLN A 491 23.05 13.81 -25.82
N LYS A 492 22.21 12.79 -25.70
CA LYS A 492 22.35 11.51 -26.40
C LYS A 492 20.97 10.97 -26.76
N CYS A 493 20.54 11.25 -27.97
CA CYS A 493 19.37 10.59 -28.56
C CYS A 493 19.81 9.29 -29.23
N GLY A 494 19.11 8.19 -28.94
CA GLY A 494 19.31 6.95 -29.69
C GLY A 494 19.08 7.20 -31.18
N SER A 495 19.99 6.71 -32.02
CA SER A 495 19.82 6.64 -33.47
C SER A 495 18.90 5.48 -33.86
#